data_AF-X0VD78-F1
#
_entry.id   AF-X0VD78-F1
#
_cell.length_a   1.000
_cell.length_b   1.000
_cell.length_c   1.000
_cell.angle_alpha   90.00
_cell.angle_beta   90.00
_cell.angle_gamma   90.00
#
_symmetry.space_group_name_H-M   'P 1'
#
loop_
_entity.id
_entity.type
_entity.pdbx_description
1 polymer ?
#
loop_
_entity_poly.entity_id
_entity_poly.type
_entity_poly.pdbx_seq_one_letter_code
_entity_poly.pdbx_strand_id
1 'polypeptide(L)'
;MKLASAYAVIEPKHLADIDWKSPDFMVGTGPFMLESFKSGVEVKMVKNPDYFKKDKEGNQLPFLDGIEMTVMMDRSAEMDAFITKKFDTTSTFAGIVNQEQLERVQAQAPDTVMGDRYPAQGGTLWLNSDYEPLKDIRVRKAMALLIDQKQLRIAGSGDEAWGRTDFAFFYGDYGLSRTEIYQEMGWNKSWDERVAEAQNLMAEAGYADGFKLELLTSTMPEGQRTM
;
A
#
# COMPACT_ATOMS: atom_id res chain seq x y z
N MET A 1 -16.05 -15.71 2.01
CA MET A 1 -16.32 -14.43 2.71
C MET A 1 -15.17 -14.19 3.70
N LYS A 2 -14.42 -13.08 3.57
CA LYS A 2 -13.30 -12.76 4.47
C LYS A 2 -13.84 -11.97 5.68
N LEU A 3 -14.19 -12.65 6.76
CA LEU A 3 -14.89 -12.05 7.91
C LEU A 3 -14.05 -11.03 8.70
N ALA A 4 -12.72 -11.08 8.59
CA ALA A 4 -11.82 -10.10 9.21
C ALA A 4 -11.53 -8.88 8.32
N SER A 5 -12.23 -8.74 7.18
CA SER A 5 -12.08 -7.60 6.30
C SER A 5 -12.72 -6.34 6.91
N ALA A 6 -12.14 -5.17 6.61
CA ALA A 6 -12.77 -3.88 6.93
C ALA A 6 -14.16 -3.71 6.28
N TYR A 7 -14.47 -4.47 5.21
CA TYR A 7 -15.81 -4.47 4.58
C TYR A 7 -16.82 -5.39 5.27
N ALA A 8 -16.41 -6.13 6.31
CA ALA A 8 -17.24 -7.04 7.08
C ALA A 8 -17.45 -6.56 8.52
N VAL A 9 -17.30 -5.25 8.76
CA VAL A 9 -17.63 -4.62 10.04
C VAL A 9 -19.13 -4.75 10.32
N ILE A 10 -19.46 -4.81 11.62
CA ILE A 10 -20.85 -4.91 12.07
C ILE A 10 -21.38 -3.50 12.30
N GLU A 11 -22.33 -3.10 11.47
CA GLU A 11 -23.01 -1.81 11.58
C GLU A 11 -24.31 -1.95 12.37
N PRO A 12 -24.65 -0.98 13.24
CA PRO A 12 -25.91 -1.02 13.98
C PRO A 12 -27.08 -0.68 13.05
N LYS A 13 -28.15 -1.48 13.14
CA LYS A 13 -29.31 -1.41 12.23
C LYS A 13 -29.95 -0.03 12.10
N HIS A 14 -29.90 0.80 13.15
CA HIS A 14 -30.53 2.12 13.14
C HIS A 14 -29.85 3.12 12.19
N LEU A 15 -28.66 2.82 11.66
CA LEU A 15 -27.97 3.65 10.68
C LEU A 15 -28.40 3.38 9.23
N ALA A 16 -29.34 2.46 8.98
CA ALA A 16 -29.69 2.03 7.63
C ALA A 16 -30.10 3.18 6.69
N ASP A 17 -30.68 4.26 7.24
CA ASP A 17 -31.14 5.43 6.50
C ASP A 17 -30.20 6.65 6.64
N ILE A 18 -29.06 6.50 7.31
CA ILE A 18 -28.07 7.56 7.50
C ILE A 18 -27.09 7.53 6.32
N ASP A 19 -26.75 8.71 5.78
CA ASP A 19 -25.71 8.83 4.75
C ASP A 19 -24.37 8.34 5.31
N TRP A 20 -23.75 7.37 4.64
CA TRP A 20 -22.46 6.79 5.04
C TRP A 20 -21.31 7.81 5.05
N LYS A 21 -21.49 8.97 4.41
CA LYS A 21 -20.54 10.09 4.46
C LYS A 21 -20.74 11.00 5.66
N SER A 22 -21.85 10.87 6.39
CA SER A 22 -22.12 11.68 7.58
C SER A 22 -21.27 11.19 8.76
N PRO A 23 -20.73 12.11 9.59
CA PRO A 23 -20.16 11.75 10.89
C PRO A 23 -21.14 10.95 11.78
N ASP A 24 -22.46 11.16 11.62
CA ASP A 24 -23.49 10.42 12.35
C ASP A 24 -23.50 8.92 12.00
N PHE A 25 -22.92 8.53 10.86
CA PHE A 25 -22.75 7.14 10.47
C PHE A 25 -21.59 6.47 11.20
N MET A 26 -20.70 7.22 11.85
CA MET A 26 -19.50 6.68 12.50
C MET A 26 -19.79 6.13 13.90
N VAL A 27 -20.69 5.14 13.99
CA VAL A 27 -21.03 4.43 15.23
C VAL A 27 -20.57 2.99 15.11
N GLY A 28 -19.63 2.57 15.97
CA GLY A 28 -19.10 1.21 15.94
C GLY A 28 -18.75 0.68 17.33
N THR A 29 -18.39 -0.61 17.38
CA THR A 29 -18.01 -1.30 18.63
C THR A 29 -16.49 -1.35 18.85
N GLY A 30 -15.75 -0.47 18.17
CA GLY A 30 -14.30 -0.41 18.20
C GLY A 30 -13.72 0.18 19.49
N PRO A 31 -12.38 0.19 19.63
CA PRO A 31 -11.69 0.74 20.80
C PRO A 31 -11.80 2.26 20.94
N PHE A 32 -12.09 2.97 19.85
CA PHE A 32 -12.21 4.42 19.83
C PHE A 32 -13.52 4.84 19.16
N MET A 33 -14.09 5.95 19.62
CA MET A 33 -15.31 6.58 19.14
C MET A 33 -14.98 7.91 18.49
N LEU A 34 -15.75 8.33 17.48
CA LEU A 34 -15.55 9.64 16.87
C LEU A 34 -15.88 10.76 17.87
N GLU A 35 -14.95 11.69 18.05
CA GLU A 35 -15.18 12.93 18.79
C GLU A 35 -15.47 14.08 17.83
N SER A 36 -14.65 14.24 16.79
CA SER A 36 -14.87 15.25 15.75
C SER A 36 -14.27 14.85 14.42
N PHE A 37 -14.93 15.29 13.35
CA PHE A 37 -14.48 15.09 11.98
C PHE A 37 -14.52 16.44 11.26
N LYS A 38 -13.35 16.92 10.82
CA LYS A 38 -13.22 18.09 9.94
C LYS A 38 -12.62 17.62 8.63
N SER A 39 -13.47 17.51 7.62
CA SER A 39 -13.07 17.02 6.29
C SER A 39 -11.83 17.74 5.77
N GLY A 40 -10.83 16.96 5.33
CA GLY A 40 -9.56 17.46 4.81
C GLY A 40 -8.62 18.11 5.83
N VAL A 41 -8.96 18.12 7.13
CA VAL A 41 -8.19 18.79 8.18
C VAL A 41 -7.79 17.83 9.28
N GLU A 42 -8.75 17.26 10.00
CA GLU A 42 -8.47 16.41 11.16
C GLU A 42 -9.61 15.43 11.46
N VAL A 43 -9.24 14.31 12.08
CA VAL A 43 -10.15 13.36 12.71
C VAL A 43 -9.69 13.16 14.15
N LYS A 44 -10.57 13.42 15.11
CA LYS A 44 -10.32 13.15 16.53
C LYS A 44 -11.19 12.01 17.01
N MET A 45 -10.58 11.08 17.71
CA MET A 45 -11.26 9.94 18.30
C MET A 45 -10.92 9.85 19.78
N VAL A 46 -11.91 9.48 20.59
CA VAL A 46 -11.76 9.28 22.04
C VAL A 46 -11.93 7.82 22.40
N LYS A 47 -11.34 7.40 23.51
CA LYS A 47 -11.46 6.04 24.05
C LYS A 47 -12.93 5.63 24.20
N ASN A 48 -13.25 4.42 23.75
CA ASN A 48 -14.53 3.77 24.06
C ASN A 48 -14.46 3.18 25.49
N PRO A 49 -15.19 3.73 26.47
CA PRO A 49 -15.17 3.22 27.85
C PRO A 49 -15.75 1.80 27.96
N ASP A 50 -16.59 1.40 27.01
CA ASP A 50 -17.27 0.11 26.99
C ASP A 50 -16.57 -0.91 26.07
N TYR A 51 -15.32 -0.65 25.65
CA TYR A 51 -14.61 -1.58 24.79
C TYR A 51 -14.36 -2.92 25.51
N PHE A 52 -14.73 -4.00 24.83
CA PHE A 52 -14.86 -5.33 25.42
C PHE A 52 -13.52 -6.09 25.57
N LYS A 53 -12.46 -5.68 24.87
CA LYS A 53 -11.17 -6.40 24.93
C LYS A 53 -10.35 -5.97 26.13
N LYS A 54 -9.66 -6.96 26.69
CA LYS A 54 -8.64 -6.81 27.72
C LYS A 54 -7.30 -7.32 27.19
N ASP A 55 -6.22 -6.84 27.77
CA ASP A 55 -4.90 -7.42 27.54
C ASP A 55 -4.74 -8.79 28.25
N LYS A 56 -3.52 -9.35 28.22
CA LYS A 56 -3.22 -10.63 28.87
C LYS A 56 -3.24 -10.57 30.39
N GLU A 57 -3.12 -9.38 30.97
CA GLU A 57 -3.07 -9.14 32.42
C GLU A 57 -4.45 -8.75 32.99
N GLY A 58 -5.45 -8.55 32.12
CA GLY A 58 -6.82 -8.22 32.49
C GLY A 58 -7.13 -6.72 32.48
N ASN A 59 -6.19 -5.87 32.05
CA ASN A 59 -6.42 -4.43 31.90
C ASN A 59 -7.31 -4.17 30.68
N GLN A 60 -8.27 -3.25 30.82
CA GLN A 60 -9.17 -2.89 29.72
C GLN A 60 -8.45 -2.07 28.66
N LEU A 61 -8.61 -2.46 27.39
CA LEU A 61 -8.08 -1.72 26.24
C LEU A 61 -9.09 -0.63 25.79
N PRO A 62 -8.67 0.37 24.99
CA PRO A 62 -7.29 0.76 24.71
C PRO A 62 -6.61 1.49 25.90
N PHE A 63 -5.29 1.57 25.87
CA PHE A 63 -4.50 2.33 26.86
C PHE A 63 -4.50 3.84 26.59
N LEU A 64 -4.63 4.24 25.33
CA LEU A 64 -4.69 5.65 24.93
C LEU A 64 -6.08 6.23 25.24
N ASP A 65 -6.10 7.48 25.67
CA ASP A 65 -7.34 8.24 25.89
C ASP A 65 -7.99 8.70 24.58
N GLY A 66 -7.21 8.81 23.49
CA GLY A 66 -7.69 9.21 22.18
C GLY A 66 -6.60 9.14 21.11
N ILE A 67 -7.02 9.43 19.87
CA ILE A 67 -6.15 9.52 18.69
C ILE A 67 -6.54 10.78 17.92
N GLU A 68 -5.55 11.58 17.56
CA GLU A 68 -5.70 12.71 16.63
C GLU A 68 -4.99 12.42 15.32
N MET A 69 -5.73 12.46 14.22
CA MET A 69 -5.19 12.28 12.88
C MET A 69 -5.31 13.60 12.12
N THR A 70 -4.18 14.22 11.78
CA THR A 70 -4.15 15.44 10.97
C THR A 70 -3.90 15.10 9.51
N VAL A 71 -4.64 15.72 8.60
CA VAL A 71 -4.41 15.59 7.15
C VAL A 71 -3.30 16.54 6.73
N MET A 72 -2.16 15.98 6.35
CA MET A 72 -1.03 16.74 5.80
C MET A 72 -0.61 16.13 4.46
N MET A 73 -0.80 16.89 3.39
CA MET A 73 -0.54 16.41 2.02
C MET A 73 0.92 16.53 1.62
N ASP A 74 1.62 17.54 2.13
CA ASP A 74 3.05 17.73 1.88
C ASP A 74 3.88 16.79 2.77
N ARG A 75 4.65 15.91 2.12
CA ARG A 75 5.36 14.85 2.82
C ARG A 75 6.59 15.34 3.57
N SER A 76 7.22 16.41 3.09
CA SER A 76 8.35 17.04 3.78
C SER A 76 7.88 17.72 5.06
N ALA A 77 6.77 18.46 5.00
CA ALA A 77 6.13 19.07 6.16
C ALA A 77 5.66 18.02 7.19
N GLU A 78 5.15 16.87 6.73
CA GLU A 78 4.75 15.76 7.62
C GLU A 78 5.97 15.20 8.36
N MET A 79 7.09 15.04 7.65
CA MET A 79 8.34 14.60 8.26
C MET A 79 8.88 15.62 9.27
N ASP A 80 8.79 16.91 8.96
CA ASP A 80 9.19 17.99 9.88
C ASP A 80 8.34 17.98 11.15
N ALA A 81 7.02 17.79 11.01
CA ALA A 81 6.11 17.66 12.14
C ALA A 81 6.44 16.45 13.01
N PHE A 82 6.82 15.32 12.40
CA PHE A 82 7.31 14.15 13.14
C PHE A 82 8.64 14.42 13.87
N ILE A 83 9.64 14.94 13.16
CA ILE A 83 10.97 15.25 13.73
C ILE A 83 10.86 16.24 14.90
N THR A 84 9.98 17.23 14.78
CA THR A 84 9.73 18.24 15.83
C THR A 84 8.81 17.73 16.95
N LYS A 85 8.42 16.44 16.94
CA LYS A 85 7.53 15.79 17.91
C LYS A 85 6.12 16.41 17.98
N LYS A 86 5.70 17.09 16.90
CA LYS A 86 4.29 17.49 16.72
C LYS A 86 3.42 16.29 16.35
N PHE A 87 3.98 15.29 15.68
CA PHE A 87 3.37 13.97 15.46
C PHE A 87 4.16 12.89 16.19
N ASP A 88 3.45 11.96 16.83
CA ASP A 88 4.05 10.82 17.51
C ASP A 88 4.49 9.71 16.53
N THR A 89 3.87 9.67 15.35
CA THR A 89 4.16 8.69 14.29
C THR A 89 4.04 9.35 12.92
N THR A 90 4.79 8.84 11.93
CA THR A 90 4.56 9.17 10.52
C THR A 90 3.35 8.42 9.97
N SER A 91 2.89 8.79 8.77
CA SER A 91 1.79 8.15 8.08
C SER A 91 1.86 6.63 8.13
N THR A 92 0.75 6.03 8.57
CA THR A 92 0.53 4.58 8.57
C THR A 92 0.46 3.98 7.16
N PHE A 93 0.70 4.74 6.09
CA PHE A 93 0.76 4.24 4.72
C PHE A 93 2.14 4.42 4.07
N ALA A 94 2.79 5.56 4.26
CA ALA A 94 4.05 5.85 3.60
C ALA A 94 5.28 5.53 4.45
N GLY A 95 5.27 5.83 5.77
CA GLY A 95 6.47 5.74 6.59
C GLY A 95 7.65 6.52 6.00
N ILE A 96 8.87 6.00 6.20
CA ILE A 96 10.10 6.46 5.53
C ILE A 96 10.25 5.70 4.22
N VAL A 97 10.35 6.43 3.09
CA VAL A 97 10.27 5.82 1.75
C VAL A 97 11.58 5.87 0.97
N ASN A 98 12.59 6.58 1.46
CA ASN A 98 13.89 6.68 0.80
C ASN A 98 15.05 6.90 1.79
N GLN A 99 16.26 6.80 1.26
CA GLN A 99 17.50 6.91 2.03
C GLN A 99 17.69 8.31 2.64
N GLU A 100 17.36 9.37 1.91
CA GLU A 100 17.51 10.76 2.39
C GLU A 100 16.64 11.02 3.64
N GLN A 101 15.38 10.57 3.62
CA GLN A 101 14.48 10.66 4.76
C GLN A 101 14.99 9.84 5.95
N LEU A 102 15.54 8.65 5.71
CA LEU A 102 16.14 7.83 6.75
C LEU A 102 17.27 8.58 7.46
N GLU A 103 18.24 9.07 6.70
CA GLU A 103 19.41 9.78 7.22
C GLU A 103 18.99 11.03 8.00
N ARG A 104 17.99 11.76 7.47
CA ARG A 104 17.44 12.93 8.13
C ARG A 104 16.79 12.60 9.48
N VAL A 105 15.96 11.56 9.56
CA VAL A 105 15.33 11.13 10.81
C VAL A 105 16.37 10.65 11.81
N GLN A 106 17.37 9.87 11.37
CA GLN A 106 18.45 9.42 12.24
C GLN A 106 19.27 10.58 12.82
N ALA A 107 19.50 11.63 12.02
CA ALA A 107 20.25 12.80 12.47
C ALA A 107 19.44 13.73 13.39
N GLN A 108 18.14 13.92 13.14
CA GLN A 108 17.33 14.96 13.80
C GLN A 108 16.36 14.41 14.86
N ALA A 109 16.03 13.12 14.81
CA ALA A 109 15.15 12.43 15.76
C ALA A 109 15.73 11.03 16.12
N PRO A 110 16.93 10.96 16.72
CA PRO A 110 17.65 9.70 16.96
C PRO A 110 16.92 8.72 17.91
N ASP A 111 15.99 9.20 18.73
CA ASP A 111 15.16 8.37 19.62
C ASP A 111 14.02 7.64 18.87
N THR A 112 13.89 7.87 17.56
CA THR A 112 12.84 7.25 16.75
C THR A 112 12.99 5.74 16.71
N VAL A 113 11.93 5.03 17.12
CA VAL A 113 11.85 3.59 16.93
C VAL A 113 11.43 3.31 15.49
N MET A 114 12.32 2.69 14.75
CA MET A 114 12.08 2.27 13.38
C MET A 114 11.72 0.79 13.34
N GLY A 115 10.64 0.45 12.63
CA GLY A 115 10.22 -0.92 12.41
C GLY A 115 10.11 -1.22 10.92
N ASP A 116 10.64 -2.36 10.51
CA ASP A 116 10.34 -2.91 9.19
C ASP A 116 8.87 -3.24 9.11
N ARG A 117 8.16 -2.60 8.18
CA ARG A 117 6.76 -2.89 7.95
C ARG A 117 6.63 -4.01 6.93
N TYR A 118 5.82 -5.01 7.26
CA TYR A 118 5.35 -5.95 6.26
C TYR A 118 4.51 -5.19 5.21
N PRO A 119 4.90 -5.19 3.92
CA PRO A 119 4.14 -4.47 2.90
C PRO A 119 2.77 -5.15 2.74
N ALA A 120 1.72 -4.52 3.27
CA ALA A 120 0.36 -5.02 3.15
C ALA A 120 -0.22 -4.80 1.73
N GLN A 121 0.46 -3.97 0.91
CA GLN A 121 0.07 -3.60 -0.44
C GLN A 121 1.33 -3.35 -1.28
N GLY A 122 1.27 -3.65 -2.58
CA GLY A 122 2.31 -3.37 -3.56
C GLY A 122 1.71 -2.74 -4.81
N GLY A 123 2.49 -1.89 -5.49
CA GLY A 123 2.09 -1.36 -6.79
C GLY A 123 2.02 -2.49 -7.82
N THR A 124 0.88 -2.63 -8.48
CA THR A 124 0.64 -3.67 -9.49
C THR A 124 0.26 -3.05 -10.82
N LEU A 125 0.81 -3.57 -11.91
CA LEU A 125 0.29 -3.29 -13.25
C LEU A 125 -0.89 -4.21 -13.54
N TRP A 126 -2.10 -3.64 -13.54
CA TRP A 126 -3.31 -4.38 -13.88
C TRP A 126 -3.49 -4.40 -15.41
N LEU A 127 -3.51 -5.61 -15.98
CA LEU A 127 -3.70 -5.80 -17.42
C LEU A 127 -5.16 -6.15 -17.70
N ASN A 128 -5.83 -5.34 -18.52
CA ASN A 128 -7.16 -5.66 -19.02
C ASN A 128 -7.08 -6.85 -19.97
N SER A 129 -7.45 -8.04 -19.47
CA SER A 129 -7.40 -9.27 -20.27
C SER A 129 -8.50 -9.36 -21.32
N ASP A 130 -9.41 -8.38 -21.42
CA ASP A 130 -10.41 -8.28 -22.49
C ASP A 130 -9.94 -7.39 -23.66
N TYR A 131 -8.81 -6.69 -23.54
CA TYR A 131 -8.22 -5.96 -24.66
C TYR A 131 -7.47 -6.92 -25.59
N GLU A 132 -7.74 -6.88 -26.90
CA GLU A 132 -7.29 -7.91 -27.86
C GLU A 132 -5.80 -8.28 -27.77
N PRO A 133 -4.83 -7.35 -27.77
CA PRO A 133 -3.43 -7.70 -27.57
C PRO A 133 -3.13 -8.35 -26.22
N LEU A 134 -3.81 -7.92 -25.16
CA LEU A 134 -3.59 -8.40 -23.80
C LEU A 134 -4.38 -9.67 -23.47
N LYS A 135 -5.29 -10.15 -24.34
CA LYS A 135 -5.95 -11.46 -24.22
C LYS A 135 -4.97 -12.60 -24.33
N ASP A 136 -3.98 -12.47 -25.22
CA ASP A 136 -2.95 -13.48 -25.42
C ASP A 136 -1.96 -13.48 -24.25
N ILE A 137 -1.82 -14.64 -23.60
CA ILE A 137 -0.91 -14.80 -22.47
C ILE A 137 0.55 -14.58 -22.89
N ARG A 138 0.92 -14.83 -24.15
CA ARG A 138 2.28 -14.62 -24.66
C ARG A 138 2.66 -13.15 -24.64
N VAL A 139 1.74 -12.26 -24.98
CA VAL A 139 1.94 -10.81 -24.87
C VAL A 139 2.15 -10.41 -23.41
N ARG A 140 1.32 -10.91 -22.49
CA ARG A 140 1.49 -10.63 -21.04
C ARG A 140 2.80 -11.16 -20.48
N LYS A 141 3.24 -12.35 -20.93
CA LYS A 141 4.54 -12.93 -20.58
C LYS A 141 5.71 -12.11 -21.13
N ALA A 142 5.63 -11.66 -22.39
CA ALA A 142 6.63 -10.78 -22.99
C ALA A 142 6.77 -9.46 -22.20
N MET A 143 5.64 -8.87 -21.77
CA MET A 143 5.65 -7.67 -20.92
C MET A 143 6.29 -7.95 -19.55
N ALA A 144 5.91 -9.06 -18.90
CA ALA A 144 6.43 -9.47 -17.60
C ALA A 144 7.96 -9.74 -17.62
N LEU A 145 8.45 -10.36 -18.71
CA LEU A 145 9.87 -10.58 -18.96
C LEU A 145 10.66 -9.29 -19.05
N LEU A 146 10.06 -8.14 -19.35
CA LEU A 146 10.79 -6.87 -19.51
C LEU A 146 10.60 -5.90 -18.33
N ILE A 147 10.05 -6.38 -17.21
CA ILE A 147 10.02 -5.61 -15.97
C ILE A 147 11.44 -5.52 -15.38
N ASP A 148 12.03 -4.34 -15.39
CA ASP A 148 13.30 -4.06 -14.71
C ASP A 148 13.06 -3.67 -13.25
N GLN A 149 13.24 -4.63 -12.36
CA GLN A 149 13.07 -4.45 -10.92
C GLN A 149 14.03 -3.41 -10.32
N LYS A 150 15.25 -3.26 -10.85
CA LYS A 150 16.20 -2.27 -10.36
C LYS A 150 15.72 -0.88 -10.71
N GLN A 151 15.31 -0.65 -11.96
CA GLN A 151 14.79 0.64 -12.39
C GLN A 151 13.49 1.00 -11.67
N LEU A 152 12.62 0.03 -11.39
CA LEU A 152 11.41 0.27 -10.59
C LEU A 152 11.73 0.75 -9.16
N ARG A 153 12.72 0.17 -8.50
CA ARG A 153 13.16 0.61 -7.18
C ARG A 153 13.74 2.02 -7.23
N ILE A 154 14.68 2.27 -8.14
CA ILE A 154 15.28 3.60 -8.30
C ILE A 154 14.21 4.66 -8.62
N ALA A 155 13.25 4.36 -9.50
CA ALA A 155 12.18 5.28 -9.83
C ALA A 155 11.24 5.54 -8.64
N GLY A 156 11.00 4.55 -7.79
CA GLY A 156 10.08 4.65 -6.65
C GLY A 156 10.70 5.29 -5.40
N SER A 157 11.97 4.97 -5.09
CA SER A 157 12.64 5.37 -3.85
C SER A 157 13.90 6.19 -4.05
N GLY A 158 14.32 6.47 -5.28
CA GLY A 158 15.58 7.18 -5.58
C GLY A 158 16.85 6.35 -5.37
N ASP A 159 16.72 5.15 -4.82
CA ASP A 159 17.82 4.25 -4.49
C ASP A 159 17.39 2.79 -4.70
N GLU A 160 18.31 1.96 -5.21
CA GLU A 160 18.05 0.55 -5.43
C GLU A 160 17.95 -0.26 -4.14
N ALA A 161 18.55 0.17 -3.03
CA ALA A 161 18.49 -0.53 -1.75
C ALA A 161 17.08 -0.54 -1.14
N TRP A 162 16.22 0.36 -1.60
CA TRP A 162 14.87 0.56 -1.09
C TRP A 162 13.81 -0.06 -2.02
N GLY A 163 12.74 -0.58 -1.41
CA GLY A 163 11.63 -1.22 -2.11
C GLY A 163 11.77 -2.73 -2.33
N ARG A 164 10.62 -3.43 -2.32
CA ARG A 164 10.49 -4.87 -2.58
C ARG A 164 9.64 -5.09 -3.84
N THR A 165 10.25 -5.64 -4.88
CA THR A 165 9.64 -5.83 -6.22
C THR A 165 9.25 -7.29 -6.51
N ASP A 166 9.66 -8.19 -5.63
CA ASP A 166 9.41 -9.64 -5.68
C ASP A 166 8.22 -10.04 -4.79
N PHE A 167 7.39 -9.08 -4.41
CA PHE A 167 6.20 -9.30 -3.61
C PHE A 167 5.00 -9.62 -4.53
N ALA A 168 4.66 -10.90 -4.65
CA ALA A 168 3.54 -11.39 -5.47
C ALA A 168 2.21 -11.45 -4.69
N PHE A 169 1.10 -11.80 -5.38
CA PHE A 169 -0.25 -11.96 -4.80
C PHE A 169 -0.37 -13.04 -3.70
N PHE A 170 0.64 -13.91 -3.56
CA PHE A 170 0.77 -14.86 -2.47
C PHE A 170 2.17 -14.74 -1.89
N TYR A 171 2.29 -14.22 -0.67
CA TYR A 171 3.55 -14.09 0.07
C TYR A 171 3.40 -14.75 1.45
N GLY A 172 4.53 -15.15 2.03
CA GLY A 172 4.62 -15.84 3.31
C GLY A 172 4.58 -17.35 3.12
N ASP A 173 4.20 -18.09 4.16
CA ASP A 173 4.16 -19.56 4.17
C ASP A 173 3.22 -20.18 3.11
N TYR A 174 2.44 -19.35 2.41
CA TYR A 174 1.44 -19.74 1.42
C TYR A 174 1.75 -19.22 0.01
N GLY A 175 2.91 -18.59 -0.18
CA GLY A 175 3.36 -17.99 -1.44
C GLY A 175 4.49 -18.75 -2.12
N LEU A 176 4.87 -18.29 -3.32
CA LEU A 176 6.10 -18.73 -3.97
C LEU A 176 7.30 -18.08 -3.25
N SER A 177 8.39 -18.85 -3.10
CA SER A 177 9.67 -18.30 -2.71
C SER A 177 10.20 -17.32 -3.76
N ARG A 178 11.11 -16.44 -3.37
CA ARG A 178 11.76 -15.50 -4.31
C ARG A 178 12.39 -16.23 -5.50
N THR A 179 13.02 -17.38 -5.26
CA THR A 179 13.64 -18.19 -6.31
C THR A 179 12.60 -18.68 -7.31
N GLU A 180 11.48 -19.21 -6.83
CA GLU A 180 10.38 -19.67 -7.70
C GLU A 180 9.77 -18.50 -8.48
N ILE A 181 9.56 -17.34 -7.86
CA ILE A 181 9.10 -16.14 -8.55
C ILE A 181 10.05 -15.76 -9.69
N TYR A 182 11.36 -15.73 -9.42
CA TYR A 182 12.34 -15.35 -10.44
C TYR A 182 12.41 -16.36 -11.59
N GLN A 183 12.22 -17.66 -11.30
CA GLN A 183 12.16 -18.70 -12.32
C GLN A 183 10.90 -18.57 -13.19
N GLU A 184 9.72 -18.45 -12.56
CA GLU A 184 8.43 -18.33 -13.26
C GLU A 184 8.35 -17.06 -14.11
N MET A 185 8.93 -15.96 -13.63
CA MET A 185 8.95 -14.68 -14.35
C MET A 185 10.08 -14.59 -15.38
N GLY A 186 10.99 -15.56 -15.42
CA GLY A 186 12.19 -15.53 -16.28
C GLY A 186 13.21 -14.47 -15.86
N TRP A 187 13.09 -13.90 -14.67
CA TRP A 187 13.96 -12.84 -14.15
C TRP A 187 15.33 -13.37 -13.67
N ASN A 188 15.50 -14.69 -13.64
CA ASN A 188 16.79 -15.36 -13.46
C ASN A 188 17.69 -15.34 -14.71
N LYS A 189 17.14 -14.99 -15.88
CA LYS A 189 17.87 -14.88 -17.15
C LYS A 189 18.53 -13.50 -17.29
N SER A 190 19.54 -13.40 -18.16
CA SER A 190 20.12 -12.11 -18.52
C SER A 190 19.10 -11.21 -19.24
N TRP A 191 19.34 -9.90 -19.25
CA TRP A 191 18.45 -8.95 -19.91
C TRP A 191 18.31 -9.25 -21.41
N ASP A 192 19.42 -9.56 -22.10
CA ASP A 192 19.41 -9.83 -23.54
C ASP A 192 18.62 -11.11 -23.89
N GLU A 193 18.73 -12.15 -23.06
CA GLU A 193 17.91 -13.36 -23.21
C GLU A 193 16.42 -13.07 -23.02
N ARG A 194 16.07 -12.26 -22.01
CA ARG A 194 14.70 -11.84 -21.76
C ARG A 194 14.12 -11.02 -22.91
N VAL A 195 14.92 -10.12 -23.50
CA VAL A 195 14.55 -9.34 -24.69
C VAL A 195 14.29 -10.24 -25.89
N ALA A 196 15.21 -11.16 -26.19
CA ALA A 196 15.06 -12.09 -27.31
C ALA A 196 13.80 -12.97 -27.15
N GLU A 197 13.56 -13.49 -25.95
CA GLU A 197 12.38 -14.30 -25.67
C GLU A 197 11.08 -13.50 -25.75
N ALA A 198 11.06 -12.28 -25.22
CA ALA A 198 9.91 -11.38 -25.32
C ALA A 198 9.59 -11.05 -26.78
N GLN A 199 10.60 -10.77 -27.62
CA GLN A 199 10.43 -10.53 -29.06
C GLN A 199 9.83 -11.75 -29.78
N ASN A 200 10.32 -12.96 -29.47
CA ASN A 200 9.78 -14.20 -30.03
C ASN A 200 8.32 -14.41 -29.65
N LEU A 201 7.97 -14.24 -28.36
CA LEU A 201 6.60 -14.34 -27.87
C LEU A 201 5.67 -13.33 -28.55
N MET A 202 6.13 -12.11 -28.76
CA MET A 202 5.38 -11.07 -29.48
C MET A 202 5.18 -11.43 -30.95
N ALA A 203 6.21 -11.94 -31.64
CA ALA A 203 6.10 -12.37 -33.03
C ALA A 203 5.12 -13.54 -33.20
N GLU A 204 5.20 -14.56 -32.34
CA GLU A 204 4.28 -15.71 -32.33
C GLU A 204 2.83 -15.32 -32.02
N ALA A 205 2.63 -14.24 -31.27
CA ALA A 205 1.32 -13.66 -30.97
C ALA A 205 0.78 -12.75 -32.08
N GLY A 206 1.53 -12.54 -33.17
CA GLY A 206 1.14 -11.68 -34.28
C GLY A 206 1.44 -10.19 -34.09
N TYR A 207 2.31 -9.85 -33.13
CA TYR A 207 2.69 -8.48 -32.77
C TYR A 207 4.20 -8.26 -32.90
N ALA A 208 4.83 -8.78 -33.96
CA ALA A 208 6.28 -8.64 -34.18
C ALA A 208 6.75 -7.16 -34.21
N ASP A 209 5.94 -6.29 -34.80
CA ASP A 209 6.20 -4.83 -34.86
C ASP A 209 5.66 -4.08 -33.62
N GLY A 210 5.14 -4.80 -32.62
CA GLY A 210 4.52 -4.25 -31.42
C GLY A 210 3.13 -3.63 -31.66
N PHE A 211 2.66 -2.91 -30.65
CA PHE A 211 1.39 -2.17 -30.69
C PHE A 211 1.43 -1.02 -29.68
N LYS A 212 0.46 -0.11 -29.76
CA LYS A 212 0.29 0.97 -28.77
C LYS A 212 -0.61 0.51 -27.64
N LEU A 213 -0.18 0.78 -26.41
CA LEU A 213 -0.96 0.53 -25.19
C LEU A 213 -1.07 1.84 -24.40
N GLU A 214 -2.27 2.14 -23.94
CA GLU A 214 -2.49 3.25 -23.00
C GLU A 214 -2.39 2.72 -21.57
N LEU A 215 -1.59 3.41 -20.75
CA LEU A 215 -1.42 3.11 -19.33
C LEU A 215 -2.16 4.15 -18.50
N LEU A 216 -3.20 3.74 -17.79
CA LEU A 216 -3.88 4.59 -16.83
C LEU A 216 -3.02 4.69 -15.55
N THR A 217 -2.64 5.90 -15.19
CA THR A 217 -1.92 6.19 -13.93
C THR A 217 -2.76 7.08 -13.02
N SER A 218 -2.37 7.16 -11.75
CA SER A 218 -2.97 8.07 -10.77
C SER A 218 -1.88 8.95 -10.19
N THR A 219 -2.16 10.25 -10.09
CA THR A 219 -1.37 11.15 -9.23
C THR A 219 -1.84 11.09 -7.77
N MET A 220 -3.01 10.49 -7.52
CA MET A 220 -3.56 10.28 -6.18
C MET A 220 -3.35 8.82 -5.74
N PRO A 221 -2.80 8.57 -4.53
CA PRO A 221 -2.79 7.24 -3.94
C PRO A 221 -4.20 6.63 -3.95
N GLU A 222 -4.33 5.33 -4.22
CA GLU A 222 -5.63 4.64 -4.38
C GLU A 222 -6.63 4.89 -3.23
N GLY A 223 -6.15 5.17 -2.02
CA GLY A 223 -6.97 5.52 -0.86
C GLY A 223 -7.60 6.92 -0.86
N GLN A 224 -7.32 7.77 -1.86
CA GLN A 224 -7.83 9.15 -1.94
C GLN A 224 -8.88 9.35 -3.05
N ARG A 225 -9.18 8.33 -3.86
CA ARG A 225 -10.14 8.43 -4.97
C ARG A 225 -11.61 8.48 -4.54
N THR A 226 -11.91 8.27 -3.25
CA THR A 226 -13.28 8.14 -2.74
C THR A 226 -13.61 9.02 -1.53
N MET A 227 -12.79 10.04 -1.23
CA MET A 227 -13.21 11.13 -0.34
C MET A 227 -13.94 12.23 -1.12
#